data_AF-A0A9P0JKR5-F1
#
_entry.id   AF-A0A9P0JKR5-F1
#
_cell.length_a   1.000
_cell.length_b   1.000
_cell.length_c   1.000
_cell.angle_alpha   90.00
_cell.angle_beta   90.00
_cell.angle_gamma   90.00
#
_symmetry.space_group_name_H-M   'P 1'
#
loop_
_entity.id
_entity.type
_entity.pdbx_description
1 polymer ?
#
loop_
_entity_poly.entity_id
_entity_poly.type
_entity_poly.pdbx_seq_one_letter_code
_entity_poly.pdbx_strand_id
1 'polypeptide(L)'
;MFSEGHPVISAGSHTMHSLSSSDEESFVVLGQSLIPDDLSSSDERPSVVGTEVVGEAKQWISSEINALEKDEQKHDEADGRLLKRGENIAAADTTAGTSREKKESLNSIGSVGSALERSAVLPEMPKVESTFDVGSPVSIASITSNLSSEEVQNKVAQIIEENIKLKETIQQNNMSMKSQYDRIVAWQEEVQKVHQAHKDKIFEAKACIEKLKKDKENLMLEVDKQRDVVASKNETIRELQETLNSKQSHEALNQTSDNNLKEFELDAANKKLKDLECENQKLKQEYANLQKDIERFEADSKPDKELIQKLQGELCAARMEVGQCQLEVIKGKEKLRDRETELGQILAGLREQMSKITPADPLLNEELEHTKTQLTNTQIMLTLAEQNKSDALKQVDTLGQQVTKLSEEMEELKRKNEQTDEMCALKTQLDVYKADFEAERSAKETIKLDKDKFLEDIQTLQVCNQQLQEELEKVRNELFALRLTRRSTTTSTSGGNTASSTSTRYTRDLPHIRSSYLNSSPLRRNILTRSYLRTPIRKSTMKCPKCNFGFTTLHALQNHVYRCIDLDDQIP
;
A
#
# COMPACT_ATOMS: atom_id res chain seq x y z
N MET A 1 -31.87 -30.77 73.94
CA MET A 1 -31.80 -31.79 72.87
C MET A 1 -30.77 -31.29 71.86
N PHE A 2 -29.83 -32.17 71.52
CA PHE A 2 -28.70 -32.06 70.57
C PHE A 2 -28.98 -31.18 69.33
N SER A 3 -28.03 -30.47 68.72
CA SER A 3 -26.67 -30.90 68.38
C SER A 3 -25.72 -29.72 68.07
N GLU A 4 -24.44 -29.98 68.32
CA GLU A 4 -23.25 -29.15 68.09
C GLU A 4 -22.86 -29.02 66.61
N GLY A 5 -22.06 -28.00 66.28
CA GLY A 5 -21.36 -27.86 64.99
C GLY A 5 -20.40 -26.67 64.96
N HIS A 6 -19.17 -26.88 65.45
CA HIS A 6 -18.04 -25.93 65.43
C HIS A 6 -17.56 -25.55 64.03
N PRO A 7 -16.96 -24.35 63.83
CA PRO A 7 -16.11 -24.05 62.69
C PRO A 7 -14.63 -24.34 62.99
N VAL A 8 -13.94 -24.97 62.03
CA VAL A 8 -12.51 -25.28 62.07
C VAL A 8 -11.70 -24.06 61.61
N ILE A 9 -10.81 -23.62 62.50
CA ILE A 9 -9.69 -22.71 62.22
C ILE A 9 -8.54 -23.54 61.64
N SER A 10 -7.94 -23.11 60.54
CA SER A 10 -6.61 -23.58 60.15
C SER A 10 -5.70 -22.37 59.90
N ALA A 11 -4.76 -22.20 60.84
CA ALA A 11 -3.58 -21.38 60.71
C ALA A 11 -2.56 -22.07 59.78
N GLY A 12 -1.67 -21.28 59.17
CA GLY A 12 -0.54 -21.77 58.40
C GLY A 12 0.40 -20.63 58.01
N SER A 13 1.25 -20.21 58.94
CA SER A 13 2.42 -19.39 58.65
C SER A 13 3.48 -20.23 57.93
N HIS A 14 4.22 -19.66 56.99
CA HIS A 14 5.67 -19.84 56.97
C HIS A 14 6.40 -18.77 56.14
N THR A 15 7.62 -18.58 56.60
CA THR A 15 8.57 -17.49 56.48
C THR A 15 9.56 -17.71 55.32
N MET A 16 10.02 -16.59 54.75
CA MET A 16 11.40 -16.29 54.26
C MET A 16 12.04 -17.20 53.19
N HIS A 17 12.46 -16.61 52.07
CA HIS A 17 13.87 -16.47 51.70
C HIS A 17 14.06 -15.54 50.49
N SER A 18 14.93 -14.55 50.66
CA SER A 18 15.50 -13.65 49.64
C SER A 18 16.64 -14.34 48.89
N LEU A 19 16.75 -14.17 47.56
CA LEU A 19 17.96 -14.09 46.71
C LEU A 19 17.49 -13.56 45.33
N SER A 20 17.78 -12.32 44.92
CA SER A 20 19.00 -11.83 44.25
C SER A 20 19.27 -12.40 42.83
N SER A 21 18.88 -11.62 41.80
CA SER A 21 19.60 -11.38 40.52
C SER A 21 18.67 -10.54 39.65
N SER A 22 18.79 -9.20 39.57
CA SER A 22 19.82 -8.47 38.82
C SER A 22 20.03 -9.04 37.42
N ASP A 23 19.35 -8.45 36.44
CA ASP A 23 19.88 -8.20 35.09
C ASP A 23 19.06 -7.04 34.48
N GLU A 24 19.54 -5.83 34.74
CA GLU A 24 19.15 -4.61 34.04
C GLU A 24 20.00 -4.49 32.77
N GLU A 25 19.41 -4.74 31.60
CA GLU A 25 19.96 -4.25 30.33
C GLU A 25 19.45 -2.83 30.07
N SER A 26 20.15 -1.89 30.71
CA SER A 26 20.04 -0.45 30.47
C SER A 26 20.70 -0.10 29.12
N PHE A 27 19.89 0.06 28.08
CA PHE A 27 20.32 0.66 26.82
C PHE A 27 20.43 2.18 26.99
N VAL A 28 21.67 2.64 27.19
CA VAL A 28 22.06 4.04 27.14
C VAL A 28 22.04 4.50 25.68
N VAL A 29 21.01 5.25 25.28
CA VAL A 29 21.03 6.06 24.04
C VAL A 29 21.56 7.44 24.42
N LEU A 30 22.87 7.65 24.18
CA LEU A 30 23.47 8.99 24.16
C LEU A 30 23.01 9.70 22.89
N GLY A 31 22.09 10.65 23.06
CA GLY A 31 21.67 11.60 22.04
C GLY A 31 21.37 12.95 22.67
N GLN A 32 22.40 13.64 23.15
CA GLN A 32 22.33 15.05 23.49
C GLN A 32 22.09 15.86 22.21
N SER A 33 20.83 16.23 21.95
CA SER A 33 20.52 17.37 21.09
C SER A 33 20.36 18.60 21.98
N LEU A 34 21.40 19.43 21.93
CA LEU A 34 21.40 20.79 22.44
C LEU A 34 20.22 21.56 21.83
N ILE A 35 19.39 22.12 22.70
CA ILE A 35 18.46 23.20 22.36
C ILE A 35 19.25 24.50 22.55
N PRO A 36 19.47 25.32 21.50
CA PRO A 36 19.86 26.70 21.68
C PRO A 36 18.59 27.57 21.62
N ASP A 37 18.17 28.06 22.77
CA ASP A 37 17.35 29.26 22.86
C ASP A 37 18.24 30.50 22.61
N ASP A 38 17.59 31.53 22.08
CA ASP A 38 18.05 32.92 21.87
C ASP A 38 19.11 33.20 20.80
N LEU A 39 18.62 33.58 19.60
CA LEU A 39 19.11 34.78 18.92
C LEU A 39 17.96 35.52 18.22
N SER A 40 17.63 36.67 18.81
CA SER A 40 16.88 37.76 18.24
C SER A 40 17.51 38.31 16.95
N SER A 41 16.63 38.75 16.03
CA SER A 41 16.83 39.84 15.08
C SER A 41 18.02 39.76 14.10
N SER A 42 17.77 39.27 12.90
CA SER A 42 18.16 39.98 11.67
C SER A 42 17.41 39.45 10.46
N ASP A 43 16.85 40.40 9.74
CA ASP A 43 16.02 40.28 8.55
C ASP A 43 16.94 40.14 7.33
N GLU A 44 17.33 38.91 6.97
CA GLU A 44 17.96 38.63 5.67
C GLU A 44 17.32 37.40 5.04
N ARG A 45 16.43 37.67 4.06
CA ARG A 45 15.87 36.67 3.17
C ARG A 45 17.00 36.03 2.34
N PRO A 46 17.15 34.69 2.33
CA PRO A 46 18.04 34.05 1.37
C PRO A 46 17.44 34.19 -0.03
N SER A 47 18.16 34.87 -0.92
CA SER A 47 17.75 35.01 -2.31
C SER A 47 17.67 33.63 -2.96
N VAL A 48 16.47 33.32 -3.44
CA VAL A 48 16.13 32.12 -4.18
C VAL A 48 16.85 32.14 -5.53
N VAL A 49 18.06 31.55 -5.59
CA VAL A 49 18.81 31.32 -6.84
C VAL A 49 18.49 29.95 -7.46
N GLY A 50 17.54 29.20 -6.89
CA GLY A 50 17.20 27.84 -7.33
C GLY A 50 15.97 27.68 -8.23
N THR A 51 15.10 28.69 -8.34
CA THR A 51 13.82 28.54 -9.06
C THR A 51 13.89 28.82 -10.55
N GLU A 52 14.88 29.60 -11.00
CA GLU A 52 15.03 29.94 -12.43
C GLU A 52 15.53 28.73 -13.24
N VAL A 53 16.49 27.97 -12.71
CA VAL A 53 17.01 26.75 -13.36
C VAL A 53 15.94 25.68 -13.49
N VAL A 54 15.08 25.53 -12.46
CA VAL A 54 13.94 24.60 -12.50
C VAL A 54 12.86 25.09 -13.46
N GLY A 55 12.67 26.41 -13.58
CA GLY A 55 11.78 27.03 -14.56
C GLY A 55 12.24 26.78 -16.00
N GLU A 56 13.52 27.01 -16.30
CA GLU A 56 14.12 26.75 -17.61
C GLU A 56 14.05 25.27 -17.99
N ALA A 57 14.38 24.37 -17.07
CA ALA A 57 14.29 22.92 -17.32
C ALA A 57 12.86 22.49 -17.65
N LYS A 58 11.86 23.03 -16.93
CA LYS A 58 10.45 22.74 -17.19
C LYS A 58 9.99 23.30 -18.55
N GLN A 59 10.49 24.46 -18.94
CA GLN A 59 10.19 25.07 -20.24
C GLN A 59 10.81 24.28 -21.40
N TRP A 60 12.04 23.79 -21.24
CA TRP A 60 12.74 22.95 -22.22
C TRP A 60 12.03 21.61 -22.46
N ILE A 61 11.64 20.93 -21.37
CA ILE A 61 10.89 19.67 -21.45
C ILE A 61 9.53 19.90 -22.15
N SER A 62 8.86 21.00 -21.83
CA SER A 62 7.57 21.34 -22.45
C SER A 62 7.71 21.68 -23.94
N SER A 63 8.80 22.34 -24.36
CA SER A 63 9.04 22.59 -25.78
C SER A 63 9.37 21.33 -26.56
N GLU A 64 10.12 20.39 -25.97
CA GLU A 64 10.50 19.13 -26.62
C GLU A 64 9.29 18.22 -26.80
N ILE A 65 8.41 18.10 -25.80
CA ILE A 65 7.16 17.34 -25.90
C ILE A 65 6.27 17.89 -27.02
N ASN A 66 6.10 19.22 -27.09
CA ASN A 66 5.31 19.85 -28.15
C ASN A 66 5.92 19.67 -29.56
N ALA A 67 7.25 19.56 -29.65
CA ALA A 67 7.93 19.29 -30.92
C ALA A 67 7.66 17.84 -31.39
N LEU A 68 7.72 16.88 -30.46
CA LEU A 68 7.43 15.48 -30.74
C LEU A 68 5.97 15.25 -31.14
N GLU A 69 5.00 15.88 -30.45
CA GLU A 69 3.57 15.81 -30.84
C GLU A 69 3.32 16.37 -32.25
N LYS A 70 4.00 17.47 -32.63
CA LYS A 70 3.89 18.03 -33.98
C LYS A 70 4.46 17.11 -35.05
N ASP A 71 5.52 16.37 -34.75
CA ASP A 71 6.11 15.44 -35.71
C ASP A 71 5.29 14.14 -35.84
N GLU A 72 4.66 13.69 -34.76
CA GLU A 72 3.69 12.58 -34.78
C GLU A 72 2.46 12.96 -35.62
N GLN A 73 1.94 14.18 -35.45
CA GLN A 73 0.79 14.66 -36.20
C GLN A 73 1.08 14.83 -37.71
N LYS A 74 2.32 15.20 -38.09
CA LYS A 74 2.75 15.19 -39.50
C LYS A 74 2.84 13.78 -40.08
N HIS A 75 3.22 12.80 -39.27
CA HIS A 75 3.33 11.41 -39.69
C HIS A 75 1.94 10.81 -39.97
N ASP A 76 0.95 11.14 -39.12
CA ASP A 76 -0.44 10.74 -39.32
C ASP A 76 -1.10 11.42 -40.53
N GLU A 77 -0.77 12.69 -40.82
CA GLU A 77 -1.23 13.37 -42.05
C GLU A 77 -0.60 12.79 -43.33
N ALA A 78 0.64 12.32 -43.26
CA ALA A 78 1.32 11.65 -44.38
C ALA A 78 0.72 10.27 -44.68
N ASP A 79 0.43 9.48 -43.64
CA ASP A 79 -0.19 8.16 -43.79
C ASP A 79 -1.68 8.25 -44.17
N GLY A 80 -2.40 9.27 -43.68
CA GLY A 80 -3.79 9.55 -44.05
C GLY A 80 -3.98 9.92 -45.53
N ARG A 81 -2.95 10.47 -46.20
CA ARG A 81 -3.00 10.77 -47.65
C ARG A 81 -2.77 9.56 -48.55
N LEU A 82 -2.15 8.49 -48.06
CA LEU A 82 -1.91 7.27 -48.85
C LEU A 82 -3.13 6.36 -48.96
N LEU A 83 -4.10 6.45 -48.03
CA LEU A 83 -5.30 5.62 -48.04
C LEU A 83 -6.49 6.23 -48.81
N LYS A 84 -6.45 7.50 -49.20
CA LYS A 84 -7.55 8.16 -49.95
C LYS A 84 -7.44 8.08 -51.48
N ARG A 85 -6.43 7.40 -52.04
CA ARG A 85 -6.22 7.29 -53.51
C ARG A 85 -6.63 5.93 -54.10
N GLY A 86 -7.37 5.10 -53.36
CA GLY A 86 -7.70 3.72 -53.77
C GLY A 86 -9.13 3.47 -54.24
N GLU A 87 -10.07 4.39 -54.04
CA GLU A 87 -11.49 4.15 -54.34
C GLU A 87 -12.04 5.27 -55.22
N ASN A 88 -11.95 5.11 -56.55
CA ASN A 88 -12.85 5.71 -57.55
C ASN A 88 -12.40 5.29 -58.96
N ILE A 89 -12.62 4.02 -59.33
CA ILE A 89 -12.72 3.63 -60.75
C ILE A 89 -13.86 2.63 -60.90
N ALA A 90 -15.07 3.14 -61.09
CA ALA A 90 -16.15 2.45 -61.78
C ALA A 90 -17.05 3.50 -62.45
N ALA A 91 -17.40 3.22 -63.71
CA ALA A 91 -18.30 3.96 -64.60
C ALA A 91 -17.73 5.21 -65.31
N ALA A 92 -17.46 5.08 -66.61
CA ALA A 92 -18.11 5.84 -67.69
C ALA A 92 -17.30 5.75 -69.00
N ASP A 93 -18.07 5.57 -70.05
CA ASP A 93 -17.72 5.26 -71.43
C ASP A 93 -17.58 6.56 -72.27
N THR A 94 -16.92 6.43 -73.41
CA THR A 94 -17.02 7.28 -74.63
C THR A 94 -16.37 8.69 -74.72
N THR A 95 -15.74 8.87 -75.89
CA THR A 95 -15.46 10.11 -76.66
C THR A 95 -14.12 10.85 -76.53
N ALA A 96 -13.32 10.66 -77.59
CA ALA A 96 -12.66 11.67 -78.42
C ALA A 96 -11.92 12.86 -77.77
N GLY A 97 -10.61 12.93 -78.08
CA GLY A 97 -10.08 14.12 -78.75
C GLY A 97 -9.21 15.08 -77.93
N THR A 98 -8.06 15.38 -78.56
CA THR A 98 -7.26 16.60 -78.47
C THR A 98 -6.32 16.84 -77.28
N SER A 99 -5.04 16.79 -77.64
CA SER A 99 -3.87 17.52 -77.16
C SER A 99 -4.15 18.80 -76.35
N ARG A 100 -3.49 18.94 -75.19
CA ARG A 100 -2.68 20.14 -74.90
C ARG A 100 -1.72 19.95 -73.74
N GLU A 101 -0.57 20.56 -73.93
CA GLU A 101 0.55 20.72 -73.01
C GLU A 101 0.13 21.26 -71.63
N LYS A 102 0.76 20.74 -70.57
CA LYS A 102 1.41 21.59 -69.58
C LYS A 102 2.43 20.81 -68.76
N LYS A 103 3.70 21.17 -68.98
CA LYS A 103 4.81 21.02 -68.05
C LYS A 103 4.43 21.72 -66.74
N GLU A 104 4.72 21.10 -65.60
CA GLU A 104 5.60 21.67 -64.56
C GLU A 104 5.74 20.75 -63.34
N SER A 105 7.01 20.45 -63.04
CA SER A 105 7.63 20.18 -61.73
C SER A 105 6.86 19.40 -60.66
N LEU A 106 7.30 18.16 -60.43
CA LEU A 106 7.61 17.68 -59.07
C LEU A 106 8.83 16.74 -59.13
N ASN A 107 9.98 17.32 -58.77
CA ASN A 107 11.17 16.63 -58.31
C ASN A 107 10.91 15.99 -56.95
N SER A 108 11.74 14.99 -56.60
CA SER A 108 12.02 14.50 -55.25
C SER A 108 11.28 13.25 -54.77
N ILE A 109 11.60 12.10 -55.35
CA ILE A 109 11.95 10.89 -54.57
C ILE A 109 13.18 10.28 -55.24
N GLY A 110 14.34 10.76 -54.82
CA GLY A 110 15.64 10.20 -55.21
C GLY A 110 16.07 9.09 -54.25
N SER A 111 16.95 8.24 -54.76
CA SER A 111 17.99 7.56 -53.98
C SER A 111 17.70 6.16 -53.42
N VAL A 112 17.24 5.22 -54.25
CA VAL A 112 17.62 3.79 -54.08
C VAL A 112 17.90 3.01 -55.38
N GLY A 113 17.79 3.64 -56.56
CA GLY A 113 17.98 2.96 -57.85
C GLY A 113 19.42 2.91 -58.38
N SER A 114 20.37 3.66 -57.81
CA SER A 114 21.65 3.93 -58.47
C SER A 114 22.78 2.92 -58.19
N ALA A 115 22.52 1.83 -57.44
CA ALA A 115 23.55 0.85 -57.11
C ALA A 115 23.56 -0.40 -58.02
N LEU A 116 22.51 -0.64 -58.82
CA LEU A 116 22.41 -1.86 -59.63
C LEU A 116 22.96 -1.73 -61.06
N GLU A 117 23.21 -0.52 -61.57
CA GLU A 117 23.69 -0.29 -62.94
C GLU A 117 25.22 -0.21 -63.08
N ARG A 118 25.99 -0.25 -61.98
CA ARG A 118 27.46 -0.16 -62.04
C ARG A 118 28.21 -1.50 -62.17
N SER A 119 27.51 -2.64 -62.30
CA SER A 119 28.14 -3.97 -62.40
C SER A 119 28.04 -4.63 -63.78
N ALA A 120 27.59 -3.91 -64.81
CA ALA A 120 27.54 -4.41 -66.18
C ALA A 120 28.76 -3.96 -67.01
N VAL A 121 29.97 -4.11 -66.48
CA VAL A 121 31.18 -4.05 -67.31
C VAL A 121 31.42 -5.47 -67.83
N LEU A 122 30.82 -5.76 -68.99
CA LEU A 122 31.23 -6.90 -69.80
C LEU A 122 32.75 -6.82 -70.01
N PRO A 123 33.51 -7.91 -69.78
CA PRO A 123 34.94 -7.92 -70.06
C PRO A 123 35.17 -7.56 -71.53
N GLU A 124 35.81 -6.43 -71.80
CA GLU A 124 36.19 -6.03 -73.15
C GLU A 124 37.06 -7.15 -73.73
N MET A 125 36.63 -7.72 -74.86
CA MET A 125 37.37 -8.78 -75.53
C MET A 125 38.80 -8.30 -75.82
N PRO A 126 39.84 -9.15 -75.64
CA PRO A 126 41.18 -8.80 -76.06
C PRO A 126 41.14 -8.47 -77.55
N LYS A 127 41.36 -7.20 -77.90
CA LYS A 127 41.63 -6.80 -79.28
C LYS A 127 42.93 -7.50 -79.65
N VAL A 128 42.81 -8.59 -80.40
CA VAL A 128 43.96 -9.22 -81.06
C VAL A 128 44.43 -8.18 -82.06
N GLU A 129 45.47 -7.42 -81.69
CA GLU A 129 46.23 -6.58 -82.60
C GLU A 129 46.88 -7.50 -83.62
N SER A 130 46.13 -7.77 -84.68
CA SER A 130 46.57 -8.47 -85.87
C SER A 130 47.55 -7.57 -86.60
N THR A 131 48.81 -7.59 -86.20
CA THR A 131 49.96 -7.18 -87.02
C THR A 131 50.25 -8.25 -88.09
N PHE A 132 49.22 -8.67 -88.82
CA PHE A 132 49.40 -9.38 -90.07
C PHE A 132 49.47 -8.32 -91.18
N ASP A 133 50.70 -8.04 -91.60
CA ASP A 133 50.98 -7.35 -92.85
C ASP A 133 50.37 -8.20 -93.97
N VAL A 134 49.19 -7.80 -94.47
CA VAL A 134 48.48 -8.46 -95.58
C VAL A 134 49.20 -8.11 -96.88
N GLY A 135 50.44 -8.58 -96.99
CA GLY A 135 51.22 -8.54 -98.21
C GLY A 135 50.77 -9.64 -99.15
N SER A 136 50.05 -9.24 -100.20
CA SER A 136 49.85 -9.96 -101.47
C SER A 136 49.19 -11.35 -101.39
N PRO A 137 47.92 -11.52 -101.82
CA PRO A 137 47.32 -12.84 -101.97
C PRO A 137 48.12 -13.64 -103.01
N VAL A 138 48.77 -14.73 -102.59
CA VAL A 138 49.39 -15.70 -103.48
C VAL A 138 48.27 -16.33 -104.32
N SER A 139 48.05 -15.75 -105.50
CA SER A 139 47.13 -16.28 -106.50
C SER A 139 47.67 -17.60 -107.02
N ILE A 140 46.94 -18.68 -106.73
CA ILE A 140 47.22 -20.06 -107.19
C ILE A 140 47.29 -20.13 -108.74
N ALA A 141 46.78 -19.11 -109.44
CA ALA A 141 46.82 -18.97 -110.89
C ALA A 141 48.20 -18.68 -111.50
N SER A 142 49.25 -18.39 -110.71
CA SER A 142 50.59 -18.08 -111.25
C SER A 142 51.58 -19.25 -111.29
N ILE A 143 51.16 -20.48 -110.95
CA ILE A 143 52.05 -21.67 -110.91
C ILE A 143 52.25 -22.30 -112.31
N THR A 144 51.60 -21.76 -113.33
CA THR A 144 51.78 -22.17 -114.74
C THR A 144 52.28 -20.95 -115.52
N SER A 145 53.58 -20.70 -115.70
CA SER A 145 54.50 -21.43 -116.59
C SER A 145 55.92 -20.85 -116.41
N ASN A 146 56.96 -21.69 -116.38
CA ASN A 146 58.42 -21.36 -116.31
C ASN A 146 59.08 -21.13 -114.94
N LEU A 147 58.64 -21.79 -113.86
CA LEU A 147 59.40 -21.84 -112.60
C LEU A 147 60.39 -23.02 -112.59
N SER A 148 61.60 -22.79 -112.10
CA SER A 148 62.61 -23.83 -111.88
C SER A 148 62.20 -24.76 -110.73
N SER A 149 62.73 -26.00 -110.71
CA SER A 149 62.44 -26.97 -109.65
C SER A 149 62.77 -26.45 -108.25
N GLU A 150 63.78 -25.59 -108.12
CA GLU A 150 64.20 -24.98 -106.86
C GLU A 150 63.20 -23.92 -106.38
N GLU A 151 62.66 -23.11 -107.28
CA GLU A 151 61.61 -22.13 -106.96
C GLU A 151 60.31 -22.82 -106.53
N VAL A 152 59.95 -23.95 -107.16
CA VAL A 152 58.82 -24.79 -106.74
C VAL A 152 59.05 -25.35 -105.34
N GLN A 153 60.23 -25.88 -105.04
CA GLN A 153 60.57 -26.40 -103.71
C GLN A 153 60.51 -25.30 -102.64
N ASN A 154 61.02 -24.10 -102.93
CA ASN A 154 60.94 -22.95 -102.02
C ASN A 154 59.50 -22.51 -101.78
N LYS A 155 58.65 -22.49 -102.82
CA LYS A 155 57.23 -22.18 -102.67
C LYS A 155 56.48 -23.23 -101.86
N VAL A 156 56.77 -24.52 -102.05
CA VAL A 156 56.20 -25.59 -101.23
C VAL A 156 56.64 -25.47 -99.77
N ALA A 157 57.92 -25.19 -99.51
CA ALA A 157 58.44 -24.97 -98.16
C ALA A 157 57.75 -23.77 -97.49
N GLN A 158 57.59 -22.65 -98.21
CA GLN A 158 56.85 -21.48 -97.74
C GLN A 158 55.39 -21.83 -97.38
N ILE A 159 54.69 -22.57 -98.26
CA ILE A 159 53.31 -23.01 -98.01
C ILE A 159 53.24 -23.93 -96.78
N ILE A 160 54.22 -24.81 -96.57
CA ILE A 160 54.26 -25.68 -95.38
C ILE A 160 54.46 -24.85 -94.11
N GLU A 161 55.38 -23.88 -94.13
CA GLU A 161 55.63 -22.99 -92.99
C GLU A 161 54.39 -22.13 -92.68
N GLU A 162 53.74 -21.56 -93.69
CA GLU A 162 52.49 -20.83 -93.55
C GLU A 162 51.38 -21.73 -92.97
N ASN A 163 51.27 -22.98 -93.42
CA ASN A 163 50.32 -23.95 -92.86
C ASN A 163 50.61 -24.28 -91.38
N ILE A 164 51.88 -24.40 -90.99
CA ILE A 164 52.25 -24.62 -89.57
C ILE A 164 51.85 -23.41 -88.73
N LYS A 165 52.19 -22.19 -89.18
CA LYS A 165 51.81 -20.94 -88.49
C LYS A 165 50.29 -20.79 -88.36
N LEU A 166 49.53 -21.12 -89.41
CA LEU A 166 48.07 -21.10 -89.38
C LEU A 166 47.53 -22.13 -88.39
N LYS A 167 48.09 -23.34 -88.36
CA LYS A 167 47.70 -24.40 -87.42
C LYS A 167 47.96 -23.99 -85.97
N GLU A 168 49.11 -23.40 -85.67
CA GLU A 168 49.46 -22.88 -84.33
C GLU A 168 48.54 -21.72 -83.93
N THR A 169 48.26 -20.80 -84.85
CA THR A 169 47.35 -19.67 -84.61
C THR A 169 45.93 -20.16 -84.30
N ILE A 170 45.42 -21.15 -85.05
CA ILE A 170 44.12 -21.77 -84.77
C ILE A 170 44.12 -22.49 -83.43
N GLN A 171 45.20 -23.22 -83.09
CA GLN A 171 45.32 -23.89 -81.80
C GLN A 171 45.32 -22.89 -80.63
N GLN A 172 46.07 -21.80 -80.75
CA GLN A 172 46.10 -20.72 -79.76
C GLN A 172 44.73 -20.03 -79.64
N ASN A 173 44.05 -19.79 -80.76
CA ASN A 173 42.70 -19.24 -80.77
C ASN A 173 41.70 -20.17 -80.06
N ASN A 174 41.75 -21.48 -80.33
CA ASN A 174 40.92 -22.47 -79.65
C ASN A 174 41.16 -22.51 -78.14
N MET A 175 42.42 -22.43 -77.70
CA MET A 175 42.74 -22.32 -76.27
C MET A 175 42.21 -21.03 -75.64
N SER A 176 42.33 -19.90 -76.36
CA SER A 176 41.80 -18.61 -75.90
C SER A 176 40.27 -18.62 -75.79
N MET A 177 39.57 -19.14 -76.81
CA MET A 177 38.11 -19.31 -76.80
C MET A 177 37.66 -20.20 -75.66
N LYS A 178 38.36 -21.32 -75.40
CA LYS A 178 38.07 -22.20 -74.27
C LYS A 178 38.22 -21.47 -72.93
N SER A 179 39.32 -20.72 -72.73
CA SER A 179 39.51 -19.92 -71.52
C SER A 179 38.46 -18.81 -71.36
N GLN A 180 37.98 -18.22 -72.46
CA GLN A 180 36.89 -17.24 -72.41
C GLN A 180 35.56 -17.91 -72.05
N TYR A 181 35.27 -19.08 -72.62
CA TYR A 181 34.09 -19.87 -72.27
C TYR A 181 34.08 -20.23 -70.78
N ASP A 182 35.19 -20.74 -70.25
CA ASP A 182 35.32 -21.09 -68.83
C ASP A 182 35.10 -19.87 -67.93
N ARG A 183 35.57 -18.68 -68.35
CA ARG A 183 35.32 -17.41 -67.63
C ARG A 183 33.85 -17.01 -67.65
N ILE A 184 33.15 -17.18 -68.77
CA ILE A 184 31.71 -16.88 -68.88
C ILE A 184 30.89 -17.84 -68.01
N VAL A 185 31.23 -19.14 -68.00
CA VAL A 185 30.57 -20.13 -67.15
C VAL A 185 30.76 -19.79 -65.67
N ALA A 186 31.98 -19.50 -65.24
CA ALA A 186 32.26 -19.10 -63.85
C ALA A 186 31.50 -17.81 -63.46
N TRP A 187 31.41 -16.83 -64.37
CA TRP A 187 30.63 -15.62 -64.14
C TRP A 187 29.13 -15.91 -64.03
N GLN A 188 28.58 -16.77 -64.90
CA GLN A 188 27.18 -17.18 -64.85
C GLN A 188 26.83 -17.88 -63.52
N GLU A 189 27.71 -18.76 -63.03
CA GLU A 189 27.54 -19.42 -61.74
C GLU A 189 27.55 -18.41 -60.58
N GLU A 190 28.45 -17.44 -60.59
CA GLU A 190 28.51 -16.40 -59.54
C GLU A 190 27.27 -15.50 -59.58
N VAL A 191 26.79 -15.10 -60.76
CA VAL A 191 25.54 -14.35 -60.91
C VAL A 191 24.35 -15.14 -60.35
N GLN A 192 24.26 -16.44 -60.68
CA GLN A 192 23.22 -17.31 -60.16
C GLN A 192 23.28 -17.44 -58.63
N LYS A 193 24.49 -17.53 -58.06
CA LYS A 193 24.72 -17.58 -56.62
C LYS A 193 24.31 -16.28 -55.92
N VAL A 194 24.64 -15.12 -56.48
CA VAL A 194 24.20 -13.81 -55.97
C VAL A 194 22.67 -13.68 -56.03
N HIS A 195 22.05 -14.10 -57.13
CA HIS A 195 20.58 -14.11 -57.24
C HIS A 195 19.93 -15.00 -56.18
N GLN A 196 20.48 -16.20 -55.94
CA GLN A 196 19.97 -17.09 -54.91
C GLN A 196 20.15 -16.48 -53.51
N ALA A 197 21.30 -15.88 -53.22
CA ALA A 197 21.53 -15.18 -51.95
C ALA A 197 20.56 -14.00 -51.74
N HIS A 198 20.27 -13.21 -52.77
CA HIS A 198 19.25 -12.14 -52.70
C HIS A 198 17.85 -12.69 -52.46
N LYS A 199 17.50 -13.81 -53.12
CA LYS A 199 16.23 -14.49 -52.92
C LYS A 199 16.07 -14.97 -51.48
N ASP A 200 17.11 -15.56 -50.90
CA ASP A 200 17.12 -16.04 -49.51
C ASP A 200 16.98 -14.86 -48.52
N LYS A 201 17.72 -13.76 -48.72
CA LYS A 201 17.58 -12.53 -47.93
C LYS A 201 16.16 -11.94 -48.00
N ILE A 202 15.51 -11.99 -49.15
CA ILE A 202 14.11 -11.55 -49.30
C ILE A 202 13.17 -12.45 -48.52
N PHE A 203 13.39 -13.77 -48.51
CA PHE A 203 12.58 -14.69 -47.70
C PHE A 203 12.77 -14.47 -46.19
N GLU A 204 14.01 -14.28 -45.74
CA GLU A 204 14.31 -13.95 -44.35
C GLU A 204 13.68 -12.62 -43.92
N ALA A 205 13.77 -11.59 -44.75
CA ALA A 205 13.12 -10.30 -44.51
C ALA A 205 11.59 -10.44 -44.41
N LYS A 206 10.97 -11.23 -45.29
CA LYS A 206 9.53 -11.53 -45.22
C LYS A 206 9.16 -12.26 -43.93
N ALA A 207 9.94 -13.24 -43.51
CA ALA A 207 9.71 -13.96 -42.25
C ALA A 207 9.84 -13.04 -41.02
N CYS A 208 10.82 -12.12 -41.04
CA CYS A 208 10.99 -11.10 -40.00
C CYS A 208 9.79 -10.15 -39.93
N ILE A 209 9.30 -9.67 -41.08
CA ILE A 209 8.10 -8.82 -41.16
C ILE A 209 6.87 -9.53 -40.60
N GLU A 210 6.66 -10.80 -40.95
CA GLU A 210 5.52 -11.57 -40.42
C GLU A 210 5.62 -11.82 -38.91
N LYS A 211 6.83 -12.04 -38.38
CA LYS A 211 7.06 -12.11 -36.93
C LYS A 211 6.70 -10.79 -36.25
N LEU A 212 7.18 -9.66 -36.77
CA LEU A 212 6.89 -8.34 -36.23
C LEU A 212 5.40 -7.99 -36.28
N LYS A 213 4.68 -8.40 -37.34
CA LYS A 213 3.22 -8.25 -37.41
C LYS A 213 2.51 -9.03 -36.30
N LYS A 214 2.92 -10.28 -36.06
CA LYS A 214 2.36 -11.11 -35.00
C LYS A 214 2.66 -10.53 -33.61
N ASP A 215 3.87 -10.03 -33.40
CA ASP A 215 4.25 -9.38 -32.14
C ASP A 215 3.46 -8.09 -31.93
N LYS A 216 3.22 -7.29 -32.99
CA LYS A 216 2.33 -6.12 -32.95
C LYS A 216 0.89 -6.50 -32.57
N GLU A 217 0.35 -7.56 -33.16
CA GLU A 217 -1.00 -8.06 -32.83
C GLU A 217 -1.08 -8.51 -31.37
N ASN A 218 -0.07 -9.24 -30.88
CA ASN A 218 0.00 -9.66 -29.48
C ASN A 218 0.09 -8.47 -28.52
N LEU A 219 0.92 -7.47 -28.85
CA LEU A 219 1.06 -6.26 -28.05
C LEU A 219 -0.25 -5.44 -28.03
N MET A 220 -0.95 -5.34 -29.16
CA MET A 220 -2.26 -4.71 -29.20
C MET A 220 -3.27 -5.42 -28.29
N LEU A 221 -3.33 -6.75 -28.35
CA LEU A 221 -4.21 -7.53 -27.46
C LEU A 221 -3.84 -7.35 -25.98
N GLU A 222 -2.56 -7.20 -25.66
CA GLU A 222 -2.11 -6.97 -24.29
C GLU A 222 -2.45 -5.55 -23.80
N VAL A 223 -2.29 -4.54 -24.65
CA VAL A 223 -2.73 -3.16 -24.37
C VAL A 223 -4.24 -3.10 -24.12
N ASP A 224 -5.05 -3.80 -24.93
CA ASP A 224 -6.49 -3.86 -24.73
C ASP A 224 -6.87 -4.53 -23.39
N LYS A 225 -6.22 -5.63 -23.02
CA LYS A 225 -6.41 -6.24 -21.68
C LYS A 225 -6.04 -5.28 -20.55
N GLN A 226 -4.92 -4.57 -20.67
CA GLN A 226 -4.52 -3.59 -19.66
C GLN A 226 -5.52 -2.44 -19.57
N ARG A 227 -6.08 -2.01 -20.70
CA ARG A 227 -7.15 -1.01 -20.75
C ARG A 227 -8.40 -1.47 -20.01
N ASP A 228 -8.80 -2.74 -20.18
CA ASP A 228 -9.93 -3.33 -19.46
C ASP A 228 -9.68 -3.41 -17.95
N VAL A 229 -8.45 -3.77 -17.53
CA VAL A 229 -8.06 -3.77 -16.10
C VAL A 229 -8.09 -2.37 -15.51
N VAL A 230 -7.58 -1.37 -16.25
CA VAL A 230 -7.63 0.04 -15.81
C VAL A 230 -9.07 0.53 -15.73
N ALA A 231 -9.92 0.17 -16.71
CA ALA A 231 -11.34 0.51 -16.68
C ALA A 231 -12.05 -0.09 -15.46
N SER A 232 -11.78 -1.37 -15.15
CA SER A 232 -12.33 -2.03 -13.95
C SER A 232 -11.85 -1.37 -12.65
N LYS A 233 -10.55 -1.05 -12.54
CA LYS A 233 -10.01 -0.34 -11.37
C LYS A 233 -10.63 1.05 -11.20
N ASN A 234 -10.85 1.78 -12.30
CA ASN A 234 -11.49 3.09 -12.27
C ASN A 234 -12.96 3.00 -11.84
N GLU A 235 -13.66 1.92 -12.18
CA GLU A 235 -15.01 1.67 -11.69
C GLU A 235 -15.00 1.47 -10.17
N THR A 236 -14.11 0.61 -9.64
CA THR A 236 -13.98 0.40 -8.20
C THR A 236 -13.60 1.68 -7.45
N ILE A 237 -12.71 2.50 -8.02
CA ILE A 237 -12.37 3.81 -7.45
C ILE A 237 -13.61 4.71 -7.38
N ARG A 238 -14.45 4.71 -8.42
CA ARG A 238 -15.68 5.49 -8.44
C ARG A 238 -16.68 5.01 -7.38
N GLU A 239 -16.89 3.71 -7.25
CA GLU A 239 -17.76 3.10 -6.22
C GLU A 239 -17.26 3.43 -4.80
N LEU A 240 -15.95 3.38 -4.57
CA LEU A 240 -15.34 3.75 -3.29
C LEU A 240 -15.50 5.25 -3.00
N GLN A 241 -15.35 6.12 -4.01
CA GLN A 241 -15.59 7.56 -3.87
C GLN A 241 -17.06 7.86 -3.54
N GLU A 242 -18.02 7.19 -4.18
CA GLU A 242 -19.44 7.34 -3.87
C GLU A 242 -19.77 6.87 -2.45
N THR A 243 -19.18 5.75 -2.02
CA THR A 243 -19.29 5.25 -0.65
C THR A 243 -18.67 6.22 0.37
N LEU A 244 -17.55 6.86 0.04
CA LEU A 244 -16.90 7.85 0.89
C LEU A 244 -17.76 9.12 1.01
N ASN A 245 -18.28 9.62 -0.11
CA ASN A 245 -19.13 10.81 -0.13
C ASN A 245 -20.45 10.59 0.64
N SER A 246 -21.06 9.41 0.50
CA SER A 246 -22.27 9.06 1.27
C SER A 246 -21.98 8.95 2.77
N LYS A 247 -20.84 8.36 3.17
CA LYS A 247 -20.39 8.33 4.57
C LYS A 247 -20.14 9.74 5.13
N GLN A 248 -19.43 10.60 4.39
CA GLN A 248 -19.19 11.99 4.81
C GLN A 248 -20.49 12.78 4.95
N SER A 249 -21.45 12.59 4.04
CA SER A 249 -22.78 13.19 4.14
C SER A 249 -23.55 12.70 5.38
N HIS A 250 -23.46 11.40 5.70
CA HIS A 250 -24.05 10.83 6.91
C HIS A 250 -23.41 11.36 8.19
N GLU A 251 -22.09 11.49 8.20
CA GLU A 251 -21.33 11.99 9.34
C GLU A 251 -21.63 13.47 9.62
N ALA A 252 -21.79 14.29 8.56
CA ALA A 252 -22.22 15.68 8.70
C ALA A 252 -23.65 15.80 9.28
N LEU A 253 -24.59 14.94 8.83
CA LEU A 253 -25.95 14.90 9.38
C LEU A 253 -25.96 14.47 10.85
N ASN A 254 -25.18 13.44 11.21
CA ASN A 254 -25.06 12.97 12.59
C ASN A 254 -24.42 14.04 13.49
N GLN A 255 -23.35 14.69 13.06
CA GLN A 255 -22.74 15.80 13.81
C GLN A 255 -23.71 16.97 14.03
N THR A 256 -24.53 17.29 13.02
CA THR A 256 -25.53 18.35 13.17
C THR A 256 -26.61 17.95 14.19
N SER A 257 -27.05 16.70 14.16
CA SER A 257 -27.99 16.16 15.15
C SER A 257 -27.43 16.18 16.57
N ASP A 258 -26.18 15.74 16.75
CA ASP A 258 -25.50 15.71 18.05
C ASP A 258 -25.27 17.13 18.60
N ASN A 259 -24.93 18.08 17.73
CA ASN A 259 -24.76 19.48 18.13
C ASN A 259 -26.09 20.09 18.58
N ASN A 260 -27.19 19.82 17.86
CA ASN A 260 -28.52 20.26 18.26
C ASN A 260 -28.96 19.65 19.60
N LEU A 261 -28.63 18.38 19.86
CA LEU A 261 -28.94 17.72 21.13
C LEU A 261 -28.14 18.35 22.29
N LYS A 262 -26.84 18.58 22.10
CA LYS A 262 -25.98 19.25 23.10
C LYS A 262 -26.45 20.67 23.38
N GLU A 263 -26.87 21.41 22.37
CA GLU A 263 -27.43 22.75 22.54
C GLU A 263 -28.71 22.72 23.37
N PHE A 264 -29.59 21.75 23.13
CA PHE A 264 -30.80 21.57 23.93
C PHE A 264 -30.50 21.19 25.40
N GLU A 265 -29.55 20.28 25.63
CA GLU A 265 -29.11 19.91 26.98
C GLU A 265 -28.48 21.10 27.72
N LEU A 266 -27.69 21.92 27.01
CA LEU A 266 -27.07 23.12 27.55
C LEU A 266 -28.11 24.17 27.92
N ASP A 267 -29.13 24.39 27.09
CA ASP A 267 -30.25 25.28 27.40
C ASP A 267 -31.08 24.80 28.59
N ALA A 268 -31.35 23.50 28.68
CA ALA A 268 -32.04 22.91 29.82
C ALA A 268 -31.23 23.07 31.13
N ALA A 269 -29.92 22.85 31.08
CA ALA A 269 -29.02 23.05 32.22
C ALA A 269 -28.95 24.53 32.63
N ASN A 270 -28.85 25.44 31.67
CA ASN A 270 -28.84 26.89 31.91
C ASN A 270 -30.14 27.38 32.54
N LYS A 271 -31.29 26.86 32.09
CA LYS A 271 -32.59 27.16 32.71
C LYS A 271 -32.63 26.70 34.17
N LYS A 272 -32.16 25.48 34.44
CA LYS A 272 -32.09 24.92 35.80
C LYS A 272 -31.14 25.71 36.70
N LEU A 273 -29.99 26.15 36.19
CA LEU A 273 -29.07 27.03 36.92
C LEU A 273 -29.75 28.34 37.31
N LYS A 274 -30.47 28.96 36.38
CA LYS A 274 -31.20 30.22 36.62
C LYS A 274 -32.31 30.06 37.66
N ASP A 275 -33.03 28.94 37.62
CA ASP A 275 -34.07 28.63 38.62
C ASP A 275 -33.44 28.44 40.02
N LEU A 276 -32.33 27.69 40.10
CA LEU A 276 -31.58 27.49 41.35
C LEU A 276 -30.98 28.80 41.89
N GLU A 277 -30.49 29.69 41.03
CA GLU A 277 -30.01 31.02 41.43
C GLU A 277 -31.13 31.87 42.04
N CYS A 278 -32.33 31.84 41.44
CA CYS A 278 -33.50 32.53 41.97
C CYS A 278 -33.92 31.97 43.34
N GLU A 279 -33.90 30.64 43.51
CA GLU A 279 -34.17 29.97 44.79
C GLU A 279 -33.12 30.34 45.84
N ASN A 280 -31.83 30.33 45.48
CA ASN A 280 -30.75 30.74 46.36
C ASN A 280 -30.91 32.19 46.82
N GLN A 281 -31.36 33.08 45.93
CA GLN A 281 -31.63 34.47 46.28
C GLN A 281 -32.80 34.61 47.25
N LYS A 282 -33.88 33.82 47.09
CA LYS A 282 -34.99 33.77 48.05
C LYS A 282 -34.53 33.26 49.41
N LEU A 283 -33.78 32.16 49.45
CA LEU A 283 -33.24 31.61 50.69
C LEU A 283 -32.31 32.62 51.41
N LYS A 284 -31.49 33.38 50.66
CA LYS A 284 -30.68 34.46 51.25
C LYS A 284 -31.53 35.56 51.87
N GLN A 285 -32.65 35.93 51.24
CA GLN A 285 -33.58 36.90 51.81
C GLN A 285 -34.28 36.37 53.06
N GLU A 286 -34.71 35.10 53.04
CA GLU A 286 -35.29 34.43 54.20
C GLU A 286 -34.30 34.35 55.37
N TYR A 287 -33.05 33.96 55.10
CA TYR A 287 -31.99 33.94 56.10
C TYR A 287 -31.76 35.33 56.70
N ALA A 288 -31.70 36.38 55.86
CA ALA A 288 -31.55 37.75 56.33
C ALA A 288 -32.74 38.23 57.18
N ASN A 289 -33.97 37.75 56.91
CA ASN A 289 -35.14 38.04 57.72
C ASN A 289 -35.10 37.30 59.06
N LEU A 290 -34.80 35.99 59.04
CA LEU A 290 -34.64 35.20 60.26
C LEU A 290 -33.53 35.75 61.17
N GLN A 291 -32.43 36.24 60.59
CA GLN A 291 -31.37 36.90 61.36
C GLN A 291 -31.90 38.15 62.09
N LYS A 292 -32.71 38.98 61.42
CA LYS A 292 -33.36 40.15 62.05
C LYS A 292 -34.34 39.73 63.14
N ASP A 293 -35.07 38.62 62.95
CA ASP A 293 -35.98 38.11 63.96
C ASP A 293 -35.22 37.59 65.19
N ILE A 294 -34.09 36.89 64.99
CA ILE A 294 -33.18 36.51 66.09
C ILE A 294 -32.70 37.74 66.84
N GLU A 295 -32.21 38.77 66.15
CA GLU A 295 -31.76 40.02 66.78
C GLU A 295 -32.89 40.70 67.57
N ARG A 296 -34.13 40.68 67.07
CA ARG A 296 -35.31 41.17 67.79
C ARG A 296 -35.60 40.33 69.04
N PHE A 297 -35.62 39.01 68.93
CA PHE A 297 -35.83 38.13 70.08
C PHE A 297 -34.71 38.27 71.12
N GLU A 298 -33.47 38.48 70.70
CA GLU A 298 -32.36 38.75 71.61
C GLU A 298 -32.56 40.07 72.35
N ALA A 299 -32.99 41.13 71.66
CA ALA A 299 -33.32 42.42 72.25
C ALA A 299 -34.50 42.32 73.23
N ASP A 300 -35.57 41.61 72.86
CA ASP A 300 -36.75 41.38 73.70
C ASP A 300 -36.43 40.49 74.91
N SER A 301 -35.50 39.54 74.77
CA SER A 301 -35.04 38.68 75.89
C SER A 301 -34.12 39.39 76.88
N LYS A 302 -33.56 40.55 76.51
CA LYS A 302 -32.62 41.31 77.34
C LYS A 302 -33.23 41.78 78.68
N PRO A 303 -34.42 42.40 78.73
CA PRO A 303 -35.07 42.75 80.00
C PRO A 303 -35.37 41.51 80.86
N ASP A 304 -35.75 40.39 80.25
CA ASP A 304 -35.99 39.14 80.99
C ASP A 304 -34.69 38.58 81.58
N LYS A 305 -33.57 38.64 80.86
CA LYS A 305 -32.25 38.26 81.38
C LYS A 305 -31.81 39.17 82.54
N GLU A 306 -32.02 40.48 82.42
CA GLU A 306 -31.74 41.45 83.48
C GLU A 306 -32.63 41.20 84.72
N LEU A 307 -33.91 40.86 84.50
CA LEU A 307 -34.85 40.49 85.56
C LEU A 307 -34.45 39.18 86.26
N ILE A 308 -34.08 38.14 85.50
CA ILE A 308 -33.57 36.87 86.05
C ILE A 308 -32.32 37.12 86.89
N GLN A 309 -31.39 37.95 86.42
CA GLN A 309 -30.18 38.28 87.15
C GLN A 309 -30.49 39.03 88.46
N LYS A 310 -31.46 39.95 88.43
CA LYS A 310 -31.94 40.65 89.63
C LYS A 310 -32.59 39.69 90.63
N LEU A 311 -33.49 38.82 90.16
CA LEU A 311 -34.14 37.80 90.99
C LEU A 311 -33.13 36.81 91.57
N GLN A 312 -32.09 36.42 90.83
CA GLN A 312 -30.99 35.60 91.34
C GLN A 312 -30.21 36.30 92.45
N GLY A 313 -29.98 37.61 92.32
CA GLY A 313 -29.39 38.43 93.38
C GLY A 313 -30.25 38.48 94.65
N GLU A 314 -31.55 38.70 94.49
CA GLU A 314 -32.53 38.69 95.60
C GLU A 314 -32.62 37.32 96.27
N LEU A 315 -32.61 36.23 95.50
CA LEU A 315 -32.63 34.85 96.01
C LEU A 315 -31.34 34.49 96.77
N CYS A 316 -30.19 35.02 96.33
CA CYS A 316 -28.92 34.88 97.05
C CYS A 316 -28.97 35.62 98.40
N ALA A 317 -29.50 36.84 98.43
CA ALA A 317 -29.69 37.60 99.67
C ALA A 317 -30.64 36.88 100.64
N ALA A 318 -31.78 36.40 100.16
CA ALA A 318 -32.73 35.63 100.97
C ALA A 318 -32.11 34.33 101.51
N ARG A 319 -31.26 33.64 100.71
CA ARG A 319 -30.54 32.45 101.16
C ARG A 319 -29.56 32.78 102.30
N MET A 320 -28.88 33.93 102.24
CA MET A 320 -28.00 34.40 103.32
C MET A 320 -28.80 34.72 104.60
N GLU A 321 -29.96 35.38 104.47
CA GLU A 321 -30.86 35.65 105.60
C GLU A 321 -31.39 34.36 106.24
N VAL A 322 -31.81 33.37 105.44
CA VAL A 322 -32.22 32.05 105.94
C VAL A 322 -31.07 31.35 106.65
N GLY A 323 -29.85 31.43 106.12
CA GLY A 323 -28.66 30.90 106.79
C GLY A 323 -28.41 31.56 108.15
N GLN A 324 -28.66 32.85 108.27
CA GLN A 324 -28.54 33.59 109.52
C GLN A 324 -29.63 33.19 110.54
N CYS A 325 -30.88 33.04 110.10
CA CYS A 325 -31.97 32.50 110.92
C CYS A 325 -31.70 31.06 111.39
N GLN A 326 -31.14 30.20 110.54
CA GLN A 326 -30.75 28.83 110.92
C GLN A 326 -29.69 28.82 112.02
N LEU A 327 -28.77 29.79 112.01
CA LEU A 327 -27.73 29.95 113.04
C LEU A 327 -28.33 30.38 114.39
N GLU A 328 -29.37 31.22 114.37
CA GLU A 328 -30.14 31.55 115.59
C GLU A 328 -30.94 30.36 116.12
N VAL A 329 -31.53 29.55 115.24
CA VAL A 329 -32.21 28.30 115.61
C VAL A 329 -31.23 27.31 116.26
N ILE A 330 -30.00 27.20 115.75
CA ILE A 330 -28.96 26.35 116.36
C ILE A 330 -28.60 26.84 117.76
N LYS A 331 -28.42 28.15 117.96
CA LYS A 331 -28.20 28.74 119.29
C LYS A 331 -29.39 28.53 120.24
N GLY A 332 -30.62 28.51 119.71
CA GLY A 332 -31.82 28.17 120.47
C GLY A 332 -31.87 26.69 120.87
N LYS A 333 -31.49 25.78 119.98
CA LYS A 333 -31.42 24.33 120.24
C LYS A 333 -30.37 23.97 121.29
N GLU A 334 -29.27 24.71 121.37
CA GLU A 334 -28.25 24.53 122.41
C GLU A 334 -28.80 24.82 123.81
N LYS A 335 -29.58 25.90 123.95
CA LYS A 335 -30.28 26.25 125.20
C LYS A 335 -31.36 25.23 125.59
N LEU A 336 -31.91 24.48 124.63
CA LEU A 336 -32.86 23.40 124.88
C LEU A 336 -32.14 22.12 125.36
N ARG A 337 -30.95 21.83 124.82
CA ARG A 337 -30.11 20.71 125.28
C ARG A 337 -29.68 20.85 126.74
N ASP A 338 -29.39 22.07 127.18
CA ASP A 338 -29.04 22.35 128.58
C ASP A 338 -30.22 22.13 129.55
N ARG A 339 -31.46 22.21 129.05
CA ARG A 339 -32.69 21.88 129.80
C ARG A 339 -33.03 20.38 129.77
N GLU A 340 -32.67 19.70 128.68
CA GLU A 340 -32.83 18.25 128.54
C GLU A 340 -31.90 17.47 129.49
N THR A 341 -30.69 17.99 129.76
CA THR A 341 -29.76 17.42 130.74
C THR A 341 -30.24 17.60 132.19
N GLU A 342 -30.97 18.67 132.51
CA GLU A 342 -31.66 18.83 133.80
C GLU A 342 -32.82 17.82 133.98
N LEU A 343 -33.59 17.56 132.92
CA LEU A 343 -34.69 16.57 132.94
C LEU A 343 -34.16 15.11 132.97
N GLY A 344 -32.99 14.85 132.39
CA GLY A 344 -32.33 13.55 132.42
C GLY A 344 -31.94 13.07 133.83
N GLN A 345 -31.64 13.99 134.76
CA GLN A 345 -31.33 13.66 136.16
C GLN A 345 -32.58 13.25 136.97
N ILE A 346 -33.77 13.73 136.57
CA ILE A 346 -35.05 13.38 137.20
C ILE A 346 -35.53 11.99 136.74
N LEU A 347 -35.25 11.61 135.48
CA LEU A 347 -35.62 10.31 134.90
C LEU A 347 -34.75 9.13 135.38
N ALA A 348 -33.61 9.39 136.03
CA ALA A 348 -32.79 8.35 136.65
C ALA A 348 -33.41 7.78 137.94
N GLY A 349 -34.20 8.57 138.68
CA GLY A 349 -34.86 8.13 139.93
C GLY A 349 -36.13 7.27 139.72
N LEU A 350 -36.75 7.34 138.54
CA LEU A 350 -37.97 6.59 138.22
C LEU A 350 -37.70 5.23 137.55
N ARG A 351 -36.44 4.93 137.25
CA ARG A 351 -36.02 3.71 136.53
C ARG A 351 -35.85 2.47 137.44
N GLU A 352 -35.93 2.62 138.76
CA GLU A 352 -35.77 1.52 139.73
C GLU A 352 -37.10 0.82 140.12
N GLN A 353 -38.26 1.34 139.71
CA GLN A 353 -39.57 0.77 140.09
C GLN A 353 -40.27 -0.07 139.00
N MET A 354 -39.68 -0.23 137.81
CA MET A 354 -40.42 -0.67 136.61
C MET A 354 -39.86 -1.93 135.92
N SER A 355 -39.16 -2.84 136.62
CA SER A 355 -38.68 -4.10 136.02
C SER A 355 -39.48 -5.35 136.45
N LYS A 356 -40.69 -5.49 135.91
CA LYS A 356 -41.32 -6.81 135.67
C LYS A 356 -41.99 -6.80 134.29
N ILE A 357 -41.59 -7.77 133.47
CA ILE A 357 -42.21 -8.31 132.23
C ILE A 357 -41.62 -7.81 130.88
N THR A 358 -41.46 -8.80 129.99
CA THR A 358 -40.59 -8.97 128.81
C THR A 358 -41.40 -8.88 127.47
N PRO A 359 -40.89 -9.23 126.25
CA PRO A 359 -40.63 -8.29 125.14
C PRO A 359 -41.40 -8.57 123.82
N ALA A 360 -41.23 -7.72 122.80
CA ALA A 360 -41.15 -8.08 121.37
C ALA A 360 -40.76 -6.85 120.50
N ASP A 361 -39.90 -7.08 119.50
CA ASP A 361 -39.12 -6.12 118.71
C ASP A 361 -39.58 -6.10 117.21
N PRO A 362 -39.72 -4.93 116.52
CA PRO A 362 -40.19 -4.85 115.14
C PRO A 362 -39.16 -4.31 114.10
N LEU A 363 -37.86 -4.59 114.24
CA LEU A 363 -36.80 -4.03 113.38
C LEU A 363 -36.52 -4.75 112.04
N LEU A 364 -37.39 -5.66 111.56
CA LEU A 364 -37.14 -6.47 110.35
C LEU A 364 -37.76 -5.91 109.05
N ASN A 365 -38.49 -4.80 109.11
CA ASN A 365 -39.37 -4.37 108.02
C ASN A 365 -38.78 -3.28 107.09
N GLU A 366 -37.66 -2.66 107.47
CA GLU A 366 -37.07 -1.53 106.72
C GLU A 366 -36.03 -1.98 105.68
N GLU A 367 -35.29 -3.08 105.93
CA GLU A 367 -34.31 -3.65 105.00
C GLU A 367 -34.96 -4.36 103.80
N LEU A 368 -36.20 -4.83 103.96
CA LEU A 368 -36.98 -5.48 102.90
C LEU A 368 -37.44 -4.50 101.81
N GLU A 369 -37.67 -3.23 102.15
CA GLU A 369 -38.10 -2.22 101.17
C GLU A 369 -36.93 -1.62 100.38
N HIS A 370 -35.72 -1.59 100.96
CA HIS A 370 -34.51 -1.16 100.25
C HIS A 370 -34.11 -2.16 99.15
N THR A 371 -34.19 -3.46 99.43
CA THR A 371 -33.85 -4.52 98.46
C THR A 371 -34.84 -4.61 97.31
N LYS A 372 -36.14 -4.36 97.56
CA LYS A 372 -37.17 -4.24 96.50
C LYS A 372 -36.88 -3.08 95.54
N THR A 373 -36.42 -1.95 96.06
CA THR A 373 -36.12 -0.76 95.24
C THR A 373 -34.86 -0.94 94.37
N GLN A 374 -33.86 -1.69 94.85
CA GLN A 374 -32.69 -2.03 94.02
C GLN A 374 -33.04 -3.04 92.91
N LEU A 375 -33.96 -3.96 93.18
CA LEU A 375 -34.41 -4.96 92.21
C LEU A 375 -35.20 -4.31 91.05
N THR A 376 -36.06 -3.33 91.34
CA THR A 376 -36.79 -2.60 90.29
C THR A 376 -35.87 -1.78 89.39
N ASN A 377 -34.85 -1.13 89.96
CA ASN A 377 -33.88 -0.35 89.17
C ASN A 377 -33.03 -1.24 88.25
N THR A 378 -32.64 -2.42 88.71
CA THR A 378 -31.90 -3.39 87.88
C THR A 378 -32.76 -3.98 86.77
N GLN A 379 -34.05 -4.23 87.03
CA GLN A 379 -35.02 -4.65 86.02
C GLN A 379 -35.17 -3.61 84.90
N ILE A 380 -35.23 -2.32 85.23
CA ILE A 380 -35.33 -1.22 84.26
C ILE A 380 -34.08 -1.17 83.37
N MET A 381 -32.89 -1.30 83.97
CA MET A 381 -31.62 -1.29 83.23
C MET A 381 -31.49 -2.49 82.27
N LEU A 382 -31.94 -3.68 82.68
CA LEU A 382 -31.99 -4.87 81.82
C LEU A 382 -32.91 -4.66 80.61
N THR A 383 -34.10 -4.09 80.83
CA THR A 383 -35.06 -3.81 79.76
C THR A 383 -34.49 -2.82 78.73
N LEU A 384 -33.77 -1.80 79.21
CA LEU A 384 -33.13 -0.79 78.36
C LEU A 384 -31.95 -1.38 77.56
N ALA A 385 -31.20 -2.31 78.16
CA ALA A 385 -30.12 -3.03 77.47
C ALA A 385 -30.65 -3.98 76.39
N GLU A 386 -31.78 -4.65 76.61
CA GLU A 386 -32.45 -5.50 75.63
C GLU A 386 -32.97 -4.70 74.44
N GLN A 387 -33.54 -3.51 74.69
CA GLN A 387 -33.98 -2.59 73.66
C GLN A 387 -32.79 -2.14 72.78
N ASN A 388 -31.68 -1.71 73.39
CA ASN A 388 -30.48 -1.30 72.68
C ASN A 388 -29.87 -2.44 71.84
N LYS A 389 -29.89 -3.67 72.36
CA LYS A 389 -29.45 -4.86 71.62
C LYS A 389 -30.33 -5.11 70.38
N SER A 390 -31.65 -4.98 70.52
CA SER A 390 -32.60 -5.10 69.40
C SER A 390 -32.31 -4.07 68.32
N ASP A 391 -32.07 -2.82 68.68
CA ASP A 391 -31.83 -1.76 67.70
C ASP A 391 -30.46 -1.88 67.01
N ALA A 392 -29.43 -2.35 67.74
CA ALA A 392 -28.15 -2.72 67.14
C ALA A 392 -28.27 -3.86 66.12
N LEU A 393 -29.10 -4.88 66.40
CA LEU A 393 -29.35 -5.98 65.46
C LEU A 393 -30.02 -5.51 64.17
N LYS A 394 -31.03 -4.63 64.27
CA LYS A 394 -31.67 -4.02 63.09
C LYS A 394 -30.65 -3.23 62.25
N GLN A 395 -29.73 -2.53 62.91
CA GLN A 395 -28.69 -1.76 62.22
C GLN A 395 -27.71 -2.68 61.48
N VAL A 396 -27.32 -3.82 62.09
CA VAL A 396 -26.49 -4.85 61.43
C VAL A 396 -27.20 -5.45 60.22
N ASP A 397 -28.50 -5.77 60.31
CA ASP A 397 -29.27 -6.28 59.16
C ASP A 397 -29.34 -5.25 58.03
N THR A 398 -29.51 -3.98 58.36
CA THR A 398 -29.56 -2.88 57.37
C THR A 398 -28.21 -2.72 56.66
N LEU A 399 -27.11 -2.79 57.41
CA LEU A 399 -25.76 -2.76 56.84
C LEU A 399 -25.48 -4.01 56.00
N GLY A 400 -25.94 -5.19 56.43
CA GLY A 400 -25.84 -6.43 55.66
C GLY A 400 -26.52 -6.31 54.29
N GLN A 401 -27.72 -5.74 54.24
CA GLN A 401 -28.44 -5.49 52.99
C GLN A 401 -27.73 -4.46 52.08
N GLN A 402 -27.05 -3.47 52.65
CA GLN A 402 -26.25 -2.52 51.87
C GLN A 402 -25.02 -3.18 51.26
N VAL A 403 -24.33 -4.03 52.03
CA VAL A 403 -23.16 -4.79 51.53
C VAL A 403 -23.55 -5.72 50.40
N THR A 404 -24.69 -6.41 50.50
CA THR A 404 -25.16 -7.28 49.40
C THR A 404 -25.51 -6.47 48.15
N LYS A 405 -26.19 -5.32 48.28
CA LYS A 405 -26.49 -4.45 47.14
C LYS A 405 -25.23 -3.91 46.46
N LEU A 406 -24.27 -3.42 47.23
CA LEU A 406 -23.00 -2.93 46.68
C LEU A 406 -22.21 -4.06 45.99
N SER A 407 -22.28 -5.29 46.52
CA SER A 407 -21.65 -6.44 45.88
C SER A 407 -22.30 -6.80 44.54
N GLU A 408 -23.63 -6.70 44.43
CA GLU A 408 -24.37 -6.93 43.19
C GLU A 408 -24.05 -5.84 42.14
N GLU A 409 -24.00 -4.57 42.56
CA GLU A 409 -23.62 -3.45 41.68
C GLU A 409 -22.17 -3.58 41.18
N MET A 410 -21.25 -4.02 42.03
CA MET A 410 -19.86 -4.31 41.66
C MET A 410 -19.75 -5.43 40.61
N GLU A 411 -20.51 -6.51 40.75
CA GLU A 411 -20.57 -7.60 39.77
C GLU A 411 -21.20 -7.13 38.44
N GLU A 412 -22.23 -6.29 38.49
CA GLU A 412 -22.84 -5.76 37.27
C GLU A 412 -21.92 -4.77 36.54
N LEU A 413 -21.18 -3.93 37.26
CA LEU A 413 -20.16 -3.06 36.67
C LEU A 413 -19.02 -3.86 36.04
N LYS A 414 -18.57 -4.96 36.67
CA LYS A 414 -17.61 -5.89 36.05
C LYS A 414 -18.14 -6.48 34.75
N ARG A 415 -19.38 -6.95 34.76
CA ARG A 415 -20.02 -7.54 33.57
C ARG A 415 -20.14 -6.52 32.43
N LYS A 416 -20.51 -5.28 32.74
CA LYS A 416 -20.56 -4.16 31.78
C LYS A 416 -19.16 -3.79 31.25
N ASN A 417 -18.14 -3.83 32.11
CA ASN A 417 -16.76 -3.56 31.70
C ASN A 417 -16.23 -4.65 30.73
N GLU A 418 -16.54 -5.93 31.00
CA GLU A 418 -16.21 -7.05 30.12
C GLU A 418 -17.03 -7.05 28.81
N GLN A 419 -18.24 -6.52 28.84
CA GLN A 419 -19.14 -6.37 27.69
C GLN A 419 -18.99 -5.03 26.95
N THR A 420 -17.95 -4.23 27.21
CA THR A 420 -17.70 -3.07 26.35
C THR A 420 -17.31 -3.59 24.97
N ASP A 421 -18.29 -3.64 24.06
CA ASP A 421 -18.12 -4.05 22.67
C ASP A 421 -16.99 -3.28 21.98
N GLU A 422 -16.69 -2.07 22.45
CA GLU A 422 -15.53 -1.28 22.06
C GLU A 422 -14.19 -1.96 22.38
N MET A 423 -14.02 -2.54 23.58
CA MET A 423 -12.80 -3.29 23.93
C MET A 423 -12.68 -4.56 23.09
N CYS A 424 -13.80 -5.23 22.80
CA CYS A 424 -13.82 -6.40 21.91
C CYS A 424 -13.48 -6.01 20.46
N ALA A 425 -14.04 -4.91 19.96
CA ALA A 425 -13.79 -4.37 18.64
C ALA A 425 -12.34 -3.90 18.48
N LEU A 426 -11.78 -3.18 19.46
CA LEU A 426 -10.38 -2.75 19.47
C LEU A 426 -9.43 -3.94 19.51
N LYS A 427 -9.74 -4.97 20.31
CA LYS A 427 -8.94 -6.21 20.34
C LYS A 427 -8.96 -6.93 19.01
N THR A 428 -10.14 -7.05 18.39
CA THR A 428 -10.30 -7.63 17.05
C THR A 428 -9.54 -6.83 15.99
N GLN A 429 -9.57 -5.49 16.07
CA GLN A 429 -8.84 -4.61 15.17
C GLN A 429 -7.32 -4.79 15.34
N LEU A 430 -6.83 -4.91 16.57
CA LEU A 430 -5.42 -5.23 16.87
C LEU A 430 -5.00 -6.58 16.28
N ASP A 431 -5.85 -7.60 16.39
CA ASP A 431 -5.58 -8.92 15.83
C ASP A 431 -5.54 -8.90 14.29
N VAL A 432 -6.43 -8.13 13.65
CA VAL A 432 -6.40 -7.92 12.18
C VAL A 432 -5.12 -7.20 11.75
N TYR A 433 -4.76 -6.09 12.41
CA TYR A 433 -3.51 -5.38 12.09
C TYR A 433 -2.27 -6.27 12.27
N LYS A 434 -2.26 -7.11 13.30
CA LYS A 434 -1.18 -8.06 13.53
C LYS A 434 -1.09 -9.10 12.42
N ALA A 435 -2.22 -9.66 11.99
CA ALA A 435 -2.28 -10.62 10.89
C ALA A 435 -1.82 -9.99 9.56
N ASP A 436 -2.26 -8.77 9.26
CA ASP A 436 -1.85 -8.03 8.06
C ASP A 436 -0.35 -7.73 8.06
N PHE A 437 0.19 -7.32 9.21
CA PHE A 437 1.62 -7.07 9.37
C PHE A 437 2.46 -8.35 9.18
N GLU A 438 2.02 -9.48 9.74
CA GLU A 438 2.68 -10.77 9.57
C GLU A 438 2.62 -11.25 8.11
N ALA A 439 1.48 -11.06 7.43
CA ALA A 439 1.32 -11.35 6.01
C ALA A 439 2.24 -10.48 5.13
N GLU A 440 2.30 -9.16 5.39
CA GLU A 440 3.19 -8.25 4.67
C GLU A 440 4.67 -8.63 4.88
N ARG A 441 5.04 -8.99 6.11
CA ARG A 441 6.39 -9.47 6.43
C ARG A 441 6.75 -10.73 5.66
N SER A 442 5.86 -11.73 5.66
CA SER A 442 6.05 -12.99 4.91
C SER A 442 6.14 -12.77 3.40
N ALA A 443 5.35 -11.84 2.86
CA ALA A 443 5.42 -11.47 1.45
C ALA A 443 6.76 -10.79 1.10
N LYS A 444 7.23 -9.86 1.94
CA LYS A 444 8.55 -9.23 1.77
C LYS A 444 9.70 -10.23 1.84
N GLU A 445 9.62 -11.21 2.74
CA GLU A 445 10.62 -12.28 2.84
C GLU A 445 10.65 -13.16 1.58
N THR A 446 9.48 -13.49 1.03
CA THR A 446 9.37 -14.25 -0.23
C THR A 446 9.97 -13.47 -1.40
N ILE A 447 9.66 -12.17 -1.53
CA ILE A 447 10.24 -11.31 -2.56
C ILE A 447 11.75 -11.21 -2.43
N LYS A 448 12.27 -11.16 -1.19
CA LYS A 448 13.72 -11.14 -0.95
C LYS A 448 14.37 -12.45 -1.41
N LEU A 449 13.79 -13.59 -1.06
CA LEU A 449 14.28 -14.91 -1.50
C LEU A 449 14.27 -15.04 -3.03
N ASP A 450 13.20 -14.60 -3.69
CA ASP A 450 13.11 -14.60 -5.15
C ASP A 450 14.15 -13.68 -5.79
N LYS A 451 14.37 -12.49 -5.21
CA LYS A 451 15.42 -11.57 -5.66
C LYS A 451 16.81 -12.20 -5.53
N ASP A 452 17.11 -12.83 -4.40
CA ASP A 452 18.39 -13.50 -4.17
C ASP A 452 18.59 -14.65 -5.17
N LYS A 453 17.53 -15.45 -5.42
CA LYS A 453 17.53 -16.50 -6.46
C LYS A 453 17.78 -15.95 -7.86
N PHE A 454 17.14 -14.83 -8.25
CA PHE A 454 17.38 -14.22 -9.55
C PHE A 454 18.82 -13.68 -9.68
N LEU A 455 19.41 -13.18 -8.60
CA LEU A 455 20.80 -12.76 -8.59
C LEU A 455 21.75 -13.96 -8.78
N GLU A 456 21.48 -15.09 -8.13
CA GLU A 456 22.21 -16.34 -8.33
C GLU A 456 22.09 -16.86 -9.77
N ASP A 457 20.90 -16.83 -10.35
CA ASP A 457 20.66 -17.22 -11.75
C ASP A 457 21.42 -16.31 -12.73
N ILE A 458 21.40 -14.99 -12.49
CA ILE A 458 22.16 -14.02 -13.30
C ILE A 458 23.66 -14.28 -13.18
N GLN A 459 24.20 -14.50 -11.98
CA GLN A 459 25.61 -14.83 -11.79
C GLN A 459 25.99 -16.14 -12.51
N THR A 460 25.13 -17.16 -12.42
CA THR A 460 25.33 -18.44 -13.12
C THR A 460 25.35 -18.24 -14.63
N LEU A 461 24.42 -17.46 -15.20
CA LEU A 461 24.40 -17.12 -16.61
C LEU A 461 25.61 -16.29 -17.04
N GLN A 462 26.11 -15.38 -16.20
CA GLN A 462 27.33 -14.63 -16.46
C GLN A 462 28.55 -15.55 -16.53
N VAL A 463 28.67 -16.50 -15.60
CA VAL A 463 29.75 -17.51 -15.61
C VAL A 463 29.66 -18.38 -16.86
N CYS A 464 28.47 -18.87 -17.23
CA CYS A 464 28.30 -19.65 -18.47
C CYS A 464 28.65 -18.84 -19.73
N ASN A 465 28.23 -17.58 -19.81
CA ASN A 465 28.60 -16.69 -20.92
C ASN A 465 30.11 -16.46 -20.98
N GLN A 466 30.77 -16.27 -19.83
CA GLN A 466 32.22 -16.13 -19.74
C GLN A 466 32.93 -17.40 -20.22
N GLN A 467 32.48 -18.58 -19.80
CA GLN A 467 33.00 -19.87 -20.27
C GLN A 467 32.85 -20.03 -21.79
N LEU A 468 31.68 -19.71 -22.35
CA LEU A 468 31.46 -19.74 -23.79
C LEU A 468 32.35 -18.75 -24.55
N GLN A 469 32.59 -17.56 -24.00
CA GLN A 469 33.53 -16.60 -24.57
C GLN A 469 34.97 -17.14 -24.56
N GLU A 470 35.40 -17.78 -23.47
CA GLU A 470 36.71 -18.44 -23.40
C GLU A 470 36.84 -19.59 -24.40
N GLU A 471 35.79 -20.40 -24.60
CA GLU A 471 35.76 -21.46 -25.60
C GLU A 471 35.83 -20.91 -27.04
N LEU A 472 35.06 -19.86 -27.34
CA LEU A 472 35.12 -19.18 -28.63
C LEU A 472 36.52 -18.59 -28.90
N GLU A 473 37.17 -18.04 -27.88
CA GLU A 473 38.52 -17.50 -28.00
C GLU A 473 39.56 -18.61 -28.17
N LYS A 474 39.41 -19.77 -27.50
CA LYS A 474 40.22 -20.96 -27.74
C LYS A 474 40.09 -21.43 -29.19
N VAL A 475 38.87 -21.58 -29.72
CA VAL A 475 38.63 -21.98 -31.11
C VAL A 475 39.23 -20.95 -32.08
N ARG A 476 39.10 -19.65 -31.79
CA ARG A 476 39.71 -18.59 -32.59
C ARG A 476 41.24 -18.69 -32.62
N ASN A 477 41.86 -18.98 -31.47
CA ASN A 477 43.31 -19.18 -31.35
C ASN A 477 43.78 -20.44 -32.06
N GLU A 478 43.03 -21.56 -31.98
CA GLU A 478 43.32 -22.78 -32.72
C GLU A 478 43.23 -22.56 -34.24
N LEU A 479 42.18 -21.90 -34.72
CA LEU A 479 42.03 -21.52 -36.13
C LEU A 479 43.17 -20.62 -36.60
N PHE A 480 43.65 -19.72 -35.73
CA PHE A 480 44.81 -18.89 -36.01
C PHE A 480 46.10 -19.71 -36.09
N ALA A 481 46.36 -20.61 -35.14
CA ALA A 481 47.52 -21.49 -35.13
C ALA A 481 47.58 -22.42 -36.37
N LEU A 482 46.44 -22.97 -36.80
CA LEU A 482 46.31 -23.75 -38.04
C LEU A 482 46.63 -22.94 -39.30
N ARG A 483 46.32 -21.63 -39.32
CA ARG A 483 46.71 -20.73 -40.43
C ARG A 483 48.20 -20.48 -40.49
N LEU A 484 48.87 -20.35 -39.34
CA LEU A 484 50.32 -20.12 -39.29
C LEU A 484 51.12 -21.34 -39.72
N THR A 485 50.69 -22.55 -39.33
CA THR A 485 51.36 -23.79 -39.72
C THR A 485 51.23 -24.11 -41.21
N ARG A 486 50.19 -23.61 -41.89
CA ARG A 486 49.98 -23.84 -43.34
C ARG A 486 50.80 -22.92 -44.25
N ARG A 487 51.51 -21.93 -43.72
CA ARG A 487 52.26 -20.93 -44.51
C ARG A 487 53.75 -21.23 -44.68
N SER A 488 54.26 -22.34 -44.13
CA SER A 488 55.69 -22.69 -44.16
C SER A 488 56.12 -23.60 -45.33
N THR A 489 55.23 -23.93 -46.28
CA THR A 489 55.56 -24.78 -47.44
C THR A 489 54.96 -24.23 -48.73
N THR A 490 55.54 -23.16 -49.29
CA THR A 490 55.63 -22.90 -50.75
C THR A 490 56.50 -21.67 -50.98
N THR A 491 57.74 -21.90 -51.40
CA THR A 491 58.67 -20.95 -51.99
C THR A 491 58.43 -20.80 -53.50
N SER A 492 58.76 -19.62 -54.04
CA SER A 492 58.90 -19.19 -55.46
C SER A 492 57.60 -19.07 -56.28
N THR A 493 57.29 -17.97 -57.01
CA THR A 493 58.15 -17.07 -57.83
C THR A 493 57.44 -15.70 -58.07
N SER A 494 58.25 -14.68 -58.41
CA SER A 494 57.98 -13.26 -58.73
C SER A 494 56.70 -12.91 -59.50
N GLY A 495 56.14 -11.70 -59.49
CA GLY A 495 56.54 -10.37 -59.02
C GLY A 495 55.58 -9.32 -59.62
N GLY A 496 55.58 -8.07 -59.13
CA GLY A 496 54.94 -6.94 -59.84
C GLY A 496 54.00 -6.05 -59.01
N ASN A 497 54.58 -4.92 -58.58
CA ASN A 497 54.04 -3.69 -57.99
C ASN A 497 52.63 -3.23 -58.43
N THR A 498 51.85 -2.61 -57.53
CA THR A 498 51.63 -1.13 -57.45
C THR A 498 50.54 -0.69 -56.44
N ALA A 499 50.96 0.18 -55.52
CA ALA A 499 50.33 1.35 -54.89
C ALA A 499 48.86 1.40 -54.36
N SER A 500 48.80 1.86 -53.10
CA SER A 500 47.90 2.87 -52.50
C SER A 500 46.50 2.52 -52.00
N SER A 501 46.44 2.40 -50.66
CA SER A 501 45.61 3.20 -49.74
C SER A 501 44.11 3.36 -50.03
N THR A 502 43.25 2.67 -49.27
CA THR A 502 42.36 3.34 -48.29
C THR A 502 41.62 2.36 -47.38
N SER A 503 41.66 2.68 -46.09
CA SER A 503 40.77 2.29 -44.99
C SER A 503 39.40 1.70 -45.40
N THR A 504 39.12 0.46 -44.99
CA THR A 504 37.74 -0.01 -44.82
C THR A 504 37.63 -0.99 -43.65
N ARG A 505 36.67 -0.65 -42.78
CA ARG A 505 36.18 -1.40 -41.63
C ARG A 505 35.62 -2.74 -42.10
N TYR A 506 36.10 -3.81 -41.49
CA TYR A 506 35.47 -5.12 -41.53
C TYR A 506 34.28 -5.13 -40.55
N THR A 507 33.05 -5.13 -41.06
CA THR A 507 31.92 -5.79 -40.39
C THR A 507 31.87 -7.22 -40.90
N ARG A 508 32.00 -8.13 -39.94
CA ARG A 508 32.22 -9.56 -40.09
C ARG A 508 30.86 -10.25 -40.05
N ASP A 509 30.45 -10.82 -41.17
CA ASP A 509 29.42 -11.86 -41.21
C ASP A 509 29.95 -13.10 -40.46
N LEU A 510 29.21 -13.52 -39.43
CA LEU A 510 29.34 -14.81 -38.78
C LEU A 510 28.23 -15.73 -39.32
N PRO A 511 28.53 -16.98 -39.71
CA PRO A 511 27.53 -17.93 -40.15
C PRO A 511 26.82 -18.58 -38.95
N HIS A 512 25.49 -18.45 -38.92
CA HIS A 512 24.61 -19.08 -37.94
C HIS A 512 24.49 -20.58 -38.25
N ILE A 513 25.29 -21.40 -37.56
CA ILE A 513 25.08 -22.85 -37.52
C ILE A 513 23.93 -23.15 -36.55
N ARG A 514 22.92 -23.83 -37.10
CA ARG A 514 21.81 -24.51 -36.44
C ARG A 514 22.25 -25.19 -35.13
N SER A 515 21.70 -24.73 -34.01
CA SER A 515 21.60 -25.53 -32.78
C SER A 515 20.22 -26.18 -32.74
N SER A 516 20.16 -27.39 -33.29
CA SER A 516 19.16 -28.39 -32.96
C SER A 516 19.67 -29.17 -31.77
N TYR A 517 19.18 -28.94 -30.53
CA TYR A 517 19.13 -29.92 -29.42
C TYR A 517 18.59 -29.22 -28.16
N LEU A 518 17.27 -29.13 -28.01
CA LEU A 518 16.55 -29.18 -26.72
C LEU A 518 15.10 -29.58 -27.01
N ASN A 519 14.87 -30.88 -27.15
CA ASN A 519 13.52 -31.44 -27.02
C ASN A 519 13.60 -32.92 -26.63
N SER A 520 13.80 -33.15 -25.34
CA SER A 520 13.47 -34.42 -24.70
C SER A 520 13.18 -34.17 -23.22
N SER A 521 11.90 -33.93 -22.92
CA SER A 521 11.31 -34.39 -21.67
C SER A 521 9.90 -34.94 -21.91
N PRO A 522 9.53 -36.08 -21.29
CA PRO A 522 8.35 -36.85 -21.64
C PRO A 522 7.25 -36.66 -20.59
N LEU A 523 6.47 -35.59 -20.67
CA LEU A 523 5.24 -35.46 -19.89
C LEU A 523 4.18 -34.72 -20.70
N ARG A 524 3.35 -35.49 -21.42
CA ARG A 524 1.91 -35.24 -21.57
C ARG A 524 1.26 -36.41 -22.34
N ARG A 525 0.87 -37.43 -21.59
CA ARG A 525 -0.27 -38.28 -21.95
C ARG A 525 -1.55 -37.51 -21.65
N ASN A 526 -2.51 -37.66 -22.56
CA ASN A 526 -3.92 -37.34 -22.44
C ASN A 526 -4.28 -35.86 -22.37
N ILE A 527 -4.79 -35.33 -23.48
CA ILE A 527 -6.22 -35.00 -23.64
C ILE A 527 -6.50 -34.78 -25.15
N LEU A 528 -7.26 -35.73 -25.71
CA LEU A 528 -8.31 -35.59 -26.73
C LEU A 528 -7.96 -35.06 -28.15
N THR A 529 -7.94 -36.02 -29.07
CA THR A 529 -8.68 -36.03 -30.35
C THR A 529 -9.72 -34.91 -30.56
N ARG A 530 -9.48 -33.99 -31.50
CA ARG A 530 -10.43 -33.49 -32.53
C ARG A 530 -9.86 -32.26 -33.24
N SER A 531 -9.36 -32.43 -34.46
CA SER A 531 -9.09 -31.28 -35.33
C SER A 531 -9.08 -31.69 -36.80
N TYR A 532 -10.27 -31.97 -37.31
CA TYR A 532 -10.57 -31.81 -38.74
C TYR A 532 -11.87 -31.00 -38.82
N LEU A 533 -11.85 -29.95 -39.64
CA LEU A 533 -12.95 -29.02 -39.96
C LEU A 533 -13.18 -27.85 -38.98
N ARG A 534 -12.51 -26.72 -39.20
CA ARG A 534 -13.08 -25.39 -38.94
C ARG A 534 -12.90 -24.49 -40.16
N THR A 535 -13.90 -24.49 -41.02
CA THR A 535 -14.23 -23.33 -41.86
C THR A 535 -14.37 -22.09 -40.97
N PRO A 536 -14.05 -20.87 -41.45
CA PRO A 536 -14.23 -19.65 -40.68
C PRO A 536 -15.71 -19.53 -40.33
N ILE A 537 -16.04 -19.70 -39.05
CA ILE A 537 -17.38 -19.45 -38.54
C ILE A 537 -17.60 -17.96 -38.71
N ARG A 538 -18.32 -17.58 -39.77
CA ARG A 538 -18.87 -16.22 -39.91
C ARG A 538 -19.66 -15.97 -38.63
N LYS A 539 -19.13 -15.11 -37.75
CA LYS A 539 -19.81 -14.73 -36.50
C LYS A 539 -21.21 -14.26 -36.90
N SER A 540 -22.23 -15.02 -36.56
CA SER A 540 -23.60 -14.67 -36.90
C SER A 540 -23.95 -13.38 -36.17
N THR A 541 -24.04 -12.28 -36.90
CA THR A 541 -24.49 -11.02 -36.36
C THR A 541 -25.98 -11.15 -36.08
N MET A 542 -26.36 -11.04 -34.80
CA MET A 542 -27.76 -11.08 -34.40
C MET A 542 -28.34 -9.68 -34.58
N LYS A 543 -29.48 -9.57 -35.25
CA LYS A 543 -30.09 -8.28 -35.56
C LYS A 543 -31.28 -8.02 -34.65
N CYS A 544 -31.45 -6.77 -34.21
CA CYS A 544 -32.64 -6.35 -33.50
C CYS A 544 -33.87 -6.44 -34.42
N PRO A 545 -34.95 -7.14 -34.03
CA PRO A 545 -36.11 -7.31 -34.91
C PRO A 545 -36.89 -6.01 -35.13
N LYS A 546 -36.74 -5.01 -34.25
CA LYS A 546 -37.41 -3.71 -34.34
C LYS A 546 -36.69 -2.75 -35.31
N CYS A 547 -35.40 -2.52 -35.13
CA CYS A 547 -34.64 -1.52 -35.90
C CYS A 547 -33.62 -2.12 -36.88
N ASN A 548 -33.51 -3.46 -36.94
CA ASN A 548 -32.60 -4.24 -37.80
C ASN A 548 -31.08 -3.99 -37.56
N PHE A 549 -30.72 -3.34 -36.44
CA PHE A 549 -29.33 -3.06 -36.09
C PHE A 549 -28.61 -4.36 -35.66
N GLY A 550 -27.39 -4.57 -36.17
CA GLY A 550 -26.63 -5.80 -35.98
C GLY A 550 -25.69 -5.76 -34.77
N PHE A 551 -25.68 -6.82 -33.98
CA PHE A 551 -24.86 -6.97 -32.78
C PHE A 551 -24.02 -8.23 -32.84
N THR A 552 -22.81 -8.14 -32.30
CA THR A 552 -21.83 -9.24 -32.25
C THR A 552 -21.97 -10.11 -31.00
N THR A 553 -22.70 -9.64 -29.98
CA THR A 553 -22.93 -10.35 -28.72
C THR A 553 -24.42 -10.29 -28.31
N LEU A 554 -24.91 -11.36 -27.67
CA LEU A 554 -26.32 -11.46 -27.25
C LEU A 554 -26.69 -10.40 -26.22
N HIS A 555 -25.77 -10.09 -25.31
CA HIS A 555 -25.98 -9.10 -24.26
C HIS A 555 -26.15 -7.68 -24.83
N ALA A 556 -25.36 -7.31 -25.85
CA ALA A 556 -25.53 -6.02 -26.52
C ALA A 556 -26.87 -5.94 -27.25
N LEU A 557 -27.32 -7.03 -27.88
CA LEU A 557 -28.65 -7.12 -28.48
C LEU A 557 -29.76 -6.99 -27.41
N GLN A 558 -29.65 -7.69 -26.28
CA GLN A 558 -30.65 -7.63 -25.20
C GLN A 558 -30.79 -6.22 -24.64
N ASN A 559 -29.68 -5.57 -24.26
CA ASN A 559 -29.71 -4.20 -23.75
C ASN A 559 -30.28 -3.22 -24.76
N HIS A 560 -29.97 -3.40 -26.04
CA HIS A 560 -30.54 -2.60 -27.10
C HIS A 560 -32.05 -2.86 -27.27
N VAL A 561 -32.50 -4.12 -27.26
CA VAL A 561 -33.92 -4.46 -27.41
C VAL A 561 -34.76 -3.89 -26.26
N TYR A 562 -34.27 -3.92 -25.02
CA TYR A 562 -34.98 -3.27 -23.89
C TYR A 562 -35.17 -1.78 -24.13
N ARG A 563 -34.10 -1.07 -24.51
CA ARG A 563 -34.21 0.36 -24.83
C ARG A 563 -35.05 0.64 -26.08
N CYS A 564 -34.96 -0.22 -27.09
CA CYS A 564 -35.66 -0.06 -28.37
C CYS A 564 -37.16 -0.35 -28.23
N ILE A 565 -37.58 -1.11 -27.22
CA ILE A 565 -39.00 -1.33 -26.89
C ILE A 565 -39.52 -0.17 -26.03
N ASP A 566 -38.76 0.28 -25.02
CA ASP A 566 -39.17 1.35 -24.11
C ASP A 566 -39.33 2.72 -24.80
N LEU A 567 -38.60 2.95 -25.90
CA LEU A 567 -38.68 4.20 -26.67
C LEU A 567 -39.91 4.29 -27.59
N ASP A 568 -40.63 3.19 -27.84
CA ASP A 568 -41.85 3.20 -28.67
C ASP A 568 -43.09 3.70 -27.90
N ASP A 569 -43.07 3.64 -26.57
CA ASP A 569 -44.20 4.11 -25.74
C ASP A 569 -44.18 5.62 -25.46
N GLN A 570 -43.17 6.35 -25.96
CA GLN A 570 -43.01 7.79 -25.74
C GLN A 570 -43.03 8.63 -27.02
N ILE A 571 -43.43 8.06 -28.16
CA ILE A 571 -43.63 8.80 -29.41
C ILE A 571 -45.15 8.88 -29.66
N PRO A 572 -45.77 10.08 -29.62
CA PRO A 572 -47.21 10.27 -29.87
C PRO A 572 -47.63 9.99 -31.32
#